data_AF-Q5V5W1-F1
#
_entry.id   AF-Q5V5W1-F1
#
_cell.length_a   1.000
_cell.length_b   1.000
_cell.length_c   1.000
_cell.angle_alpha   90.00
_cell.angle_beta   90.00
_cell.angle_gamma   90.00
#
_symmetry.space_group_name_H-M   'P 1'
#
loop_
_entity.id
_entity.type
_entity.pdbx_description
1 polymer ?
#
loop_
_entity_poly.entity_id
_entity_poly.type
_entity_poly.pdbx_seq_one_letter_code
_entity_poly.pdbx_strand_id
1 'polypeptide(L)'
;MCGGDPPTDADYEALEPLFDTELRAITAHVLLPVGERATRHVFANTTSEPTESIDMDARHATEVVGSGWLVYPIKEPAEWSDDDEDALVDVLTALLKTDYRREADLGRFLPNDDPYLVR
;
A
#
# COMPACT_ATOMS: atom_id res chain seq x y z
N MET A 1 -18.52 -5.43 21.67
CA MET A 1 -18.31 -3.97 21.58
C MET A 1 -16.95 -3.69 22.20
N CYS A 2 -15.91 -3.51 21.39
CA CYS A 2 -14.60 -3.10 21.91
C CYS A 2 -14.73 -1.63 22.35
N GLY A 3 -15.06 -1.42 23.63
CA GLY A 3 -15.37 -0.12 24.21
C GLY A 3 -14.15 0.50 24.87
N GLY A 4 -13.33 1.18 24.06
CA GLY A 4 -12.35 2.16 24.51
C GLY A 4 -12.62 3.49 23.80
N ASP A 5 -12.03 4.57 24.32
CA ASP A 5 -11.96 5.81 23.54
C ASP A 5 -11.25 5.54 22.21
N PRO A 6 -11.67 6.18 21.10
CA PRO A 6 -11.00 6.03 19.82
C PRO A 6 -9.52 6.44 19.96
N PRO A 7 -8.59 5.76 19.28
CA PRO A 7 -7.17 6.10 19.38
C PRO A 7 -6.92 7.55 18.97
N THR A 8 -6.08 8.25 19.73
CA THR A 8 -5.60 9.59 19.41
C THR A 8 -4.45 9.54 18.41
N ASP A 9 -4.11 10.67 17.79
CA ASP A 9 -2.95 10.74 16.89
C ASP A 9 -1.64 10.32 17.59
N ALA A 10 -1.47 10.70 18.87
CA ALA A 10 -0.31 10.31 19.66
C ALA A 10 -0.24 8.80 19.92
N ASP A 11 -1.39 8.13 20.08
CA ASP A 11 -1.44 6.67 20.24
C ASP A 11 -0.93 5.96 18.98
N TYR A 12 -1.24 6.51 17.80
CA TYR A 12 -0.72 5.97 16.56
C TYR A 12 0.76 6.27 16.34
N GLU A 13 1.21 7.52 16.57
CA GLU A 13 2.63 7.89 16.46
C GLU A 13 3.52 6.98 17.32
N ALA A 14 3.04 6.60 18.51
CA ALA A 14 3.74 5.69 19.40
C ALA A 14 3.91 4.26 18.82
N LEU A 15 3.03 3.83 17.91
CA LEU A 15 2.99 2.48 17.33
C LEU A 15 3.54 2.41 15.90
N GLU A 16 3.68 3.54 15.20
CA GLU A 16 4.22 3.61 13.83
C GLU A 16 5.59 2.92 13.67
N PRO A 17 6.56 3.06 14.59
CA PRO A 17 7.84 2.35 14.47
C PRO A 17 7.71 0.82 14.50
N LEU A 18 6.72 0.29 15.23
CA LEU A 18 6.43 -1.14 15.27
C LEU A 18 5.80 -1.58 13.95
N PHE A 19 4.82 -0.84 13.45
CA PHE A 19 4.20 -1.10 12.15
C PHE A 19 5.25 -1.13 11.04
N ASP A 20 6.15 -0.15 10.97
CA ASP A 20 7.19 -0.08 9.94
C ASP A 20 8.16 -1.27 10.02
N THR A 21 8.44 -1.75 11.24
CA THR A 21 9.27 -2.93 11.46
C THR A 21 8.57 -4.19 10.98
N GLU A 22 7.31 -4.38 11.34
CA GLU A 22 6.50 -5.53 10.93
C GLU A 22 6.30 -5.56 9.40
N LEU A 23 6.00 -4.41 8.81
CA LEU A 23 5.83 -4.26 7.36
C LEU A 23 7.07 -4.76 6.61
N ARG A 24 8.27 -4.38 7.08
CA ARG A 24 9.54 -4.84 6.50
C ARG A 24 9.82 -6.30 6.78
N ALA A 25 9.42 -6.83 7.94
CA ALA A 25 9.65 -8.22 8.31
C ALA A 25 8.78 -9.20 7.50
N ILE A 26 7.53 -8.82 7.18
CA ILE A 26 6.60 -9.66 6.43
C ILE A 26 7.00 -9.77 4.96
N THR A 27 7.75 -8.81 4.43
CA THR A 27 8.18 -8.77 3.01
C THR A 27 6.98 -8.92 2.05
N ALA A 28 5.88 -8.25 2.37
CA ALA A 28 4.67 -8.29 1.55
C ALA A 28 4.95 -7.80 0.12
N HIS A 29 4.24 -8.36 -0.86
CA HIS A 29 4.31 -7.91 -2.26
C HIS A 29 3.29 -6.82 -2.57
N VAL A 30 2.11 -6.90 -1.93
CA VAL A 30 0.96 -6.03 -2.15
C VAL A 30 0.47 -5.48 -0.82
N LEU A 31 0.18 -4.18 -0.76
CA LEU A 31 -0.37 -3.47 0.39
C LEU A 31 -1.77 -2.95 0.09
N LEU A 32 -2.67 -3.10 1.07
CA LEU A 32 -4.09 -2.73 0.97
C LEU A 32 -4.46 -1.80 2.14
N PRO A 33 -3.95 -0.56 2.17
CA PRO A 33 -4.28 0.37 3.24
C PRO A 33 -5.77 0.75 3.19
N VAL A 34 -6.42 0.69 4.36
CA VAL A 34 -7.86 0.99 4.50
C VAL A 34 -8.05 2.33 5.19
N GLY A 35 -8.82 3.21 4.57
CA GLY A 35 -9.06 4.58 5.01
C GLY A 35 -7.92 5.53 4.66
N GLU A 36 -8.20 6.83 4.77
CA GLU A 36 -7.25 7.88 4.39
C GLU A 36 -5.98 7.87 5.24
N ARG A 37 -6.09 7.67 6.56
CA ARG A 37 -4.96 7.69 7.49
C ARG A 37 -3.93 6.60 7.15
N ALA A 38 -4.38 5.36 6.97
CA ALA A 38 -3.48 4.27 6.61
C ALA A 38 -2.87 4.49 5.22
N THR A 39 -3.68 4.97 4.27
CA THR A 39 -3.22 5.27 2.90
C THR A 39 -2.14 6.34 2.91
N ARG A 40 -2.32 7.41 3.69
CA ARG A 40 -1.36 8.48 3.87
C ARG A 40 -0.02 7.97 4.41
N HIS A 41 -0.06 7.14 5.46
CA HIS A 41 1.16 6.57 6.04
C HIS A 41 1.89 5.65 5.06
N VAL A 42 1.16 4.77 4.37
CA VAL A 42 1.73 3.87 3.37
C VAL A 42 2.32 4.66 2.20
N PHE A 43 1.63 5.67 1.69
CA PHE A 43 2.16 6.50 0.60
C PHE A 43 3.43 7.24 1.02
N ALA A 44 3.44 7.86 2.20
CA ALA A 44 4.60 8.59 2.72
C ALA A 44 5.86 7.70 2.81
N ASN A 45 5.69 6.42 3.12
CA ASN A 45 6.81 5.50 3.38
C ASN A 45 7.17 4.60 2.20
N THR A 46 6.25 4.37 1.27
CA THR A 46 6.40 3.32 0.26
C THR A 46 6.18 3.79 -1.18
N THR A 47 5.68 5.00 -1.42
CA THR A 47 5.42 5.51 -2.77
C THR A 47 6.04 6.89 -2.98
N SER A 48 5.87 7.46 -4.18
CA SER A 48 6.21 8.86 -4.47
C SER A 48 4.96 9.73 -4.63
N GLU A 49 3.80 9.23 -4.21
CA GLU A 49 2.53 9.94 -4.30
C GLU A 49 2.46 11.08 -3.28
N PRO A 50 1.76 12.19 -3.60
CA PRO A 50 1.52 13.26 -2.64
C PRO A 50 0.61 12.77 -1.50
N THR A 51 0.87 13.26 -0.28
CA THR A 51 0.19 12.81 0.95
C THR A 51 -0.57 13.89 1.69
N GLU A 52 -0.47 15.17 1.28
CA GLU A 52 -1.13 16.27 1.99
C GLU A 52 -2.66 16.22 1.88
N SER A 53 -3.15 15.79 0.71
CA SER A 53 -4.57 15.53 0.46
C SER A 53 -4.72 14.33 -0.46
N ILE A 54 -5.36 13.27 0.03
CA ILE A 54 -5.62 12.06 -0.75
C ILE A 54 -7.12 11.99 -1.01
N ASP A 55 -7.51 12.08 -2.27
CA ASP A 55 -8.89 11.84 -2.69
C ASP A 55 -9.15 10.33 -2.65
N MET A 56 -9.81 9.85 -1.59
CA MET A 56 -10.05 8.42 -1.40
C MET A 56 -11.09 7.87 -2.39
N ASP A 57 -12.02 8.69 -2.90
CA ASP A 57 -12.95 8.25 -3.94
C ASP A 57 -12.21 8.00 -5.25
N ALA A 58 -11.28 8.89 -5.62
CA ALA A 58 -10.46 8.72 -6.82
C ALA A 58 -9.40 7.63 -6.69
N ARG A 59 -8.99 7.29 -5.46
CA ARG A 59 -7.92 6.31 -5.19
C ARG A 59 -8.43 4.92 -4.80
N HIS A 60 -9.68 4.79 -4.39
CA HIS A 60 -10.27 3.51 -4.04
C HIS A 60 -10.09 2.50 -5.18
N ALA A 61 -9.62 1.29 -4.85
CA ALA A 61 -9.42 0.20 -5.80
C ALA A 61 -8.49 0.54 -6.98
N THR A 62 -7.62 1.55 -6.84
CA THR A 62 -6.64 1.88 -7.89
C THR A 62 -5.27 1.31 -7.60
N GLU A 63 -4.56 0.90 -8.65
CA GLU A 63 -3.19 0.42 -8.53
C GLU A 63 -2.20 1.61 -8.41
N VAL A 64 -1.34 1.57 -7.40
CA VAL A 64 -0.25 2.52 -7.19
C VAL A 64 1.06 1.77 -7.05
N VAL A 65 2.03 2.10 -7.91
CA VAL A 65 3.36 1.49 -7.88
C VAL A 65 4.22 2.15 -6.80
N GLY A 66 4.57 1.38 -5.78
CA GLY A 66 5.50 1.79 -4.72
C GLY A 66 6.93 1.35 -4.97
N SER A 67 7.85 1.84 -4.14
CA SER A 67 9.25 1.42 -4.04
C SER A 67 9.35 0.06 -3.34
N GLY A 68 9.08 -1.03 -4.07
CA GLY A 68 9.18 -2.40 -3.55
C GLY A 68 7.83 -3.08 -3.36
N TRP A 69 6.75 -2.30 -3.23
CA TRP A 69 5.37 -2.80 -3.12
C TRP A 69 4.48 -2.40 -4.30
N LEU A 70 3.39 -3.14 -4.47
CA LEU A 70 2.18 -2.70 -5.17
C LEU A 70 1.17 -2.25 -4.13
N VAL A 71 0.52 -1.10 -4.31
CA VAL A 71 -0.41 -0.54 -3.31
C VAL A 71 -1.78 -0.36 -3.93
N TYR A 72 -2.83 -0.85 -3.26
CA TYR A 72 -4.22 -0.61 -3.62
C TYR A 72 -4.93 0.09 -2.45
N PRO A 73 -5.12 1.41 -2.51
CA PRO A 73 -5.87 2.14 -1.49
C PRO A 73 -7.32 1.69 -1.43
N ILE A 74 -7.85 1.59 -0.21
CA ILE A 74 -9.22 1.19 0.05
C ILE A 74 -9.88 2.31 0.85
N LYS A 75 -10.91 2.95 0.28
CA LYS A 75 -11.79 3.91 0.99
C LYS A 75 -12.37 3.30 2.28
N GLU A 76 -12.76 4.14 3.24
CA GLU A 76 -13.41 3.69 4.49
C GLU A 76 -14.64 2.81 4.19
N PRO A 77 -14.68 1.52 4.61
CA PRO A 77 -15.78 0.60 4.30
C PRO A 77 -17.15 1.08 4.79
N ALA A 78 -17.19 1.87 5.86
CA ALA A 78 -18.44 2.46 6.36
C ALA A 78 -19.07 3.48 5.38
N GLU A 79 -18.32 3.97 4.39
CA GLU A 79 -18.73 4.97 3.41
C GLU A 79 -18.93 4.39 2.00
N TRP A 80 -18.84 3.07 1.84
CA TRP A 80 -18.99 2.42 0.54
C TRP A 80 -20.43 2.43 0.04
N SER A 81 -20.54 2.61 -1.27
CA SER A 81 -21.67 2.17 -2.07
C SER A 81 -21.45 0.74 -2.56
N ASP A 82 -22.51 0.11 -3.08
CA ASP A 82 -22.40 -1.22 -3.69
C ASP A 82 -21.38 -1.21 -4.87
N ASP A 83 -21.28 -0.09 -5.60
CA ASP A 83 -20.32 0.08 -6.70
C ASP A 83 -18.86 0.08 -6.21
N ASP A 84 -18.59 0.55 -4.99
CA ASP A 84 -17.24 0.54 -4.41
C ASP A 84 -16.80 -0.90 -4.07
N GLU A 85 -17.71 -1.71 -3.53
CA GLU A 85 -17.43 -3.12 -3.25
C GLU A 85 -17.11 -3.89 -4.53
N ASP A 86 -17.94 -3.74 -5.57
CA ASP A 86 -17.75 -4.37 -6.87
C ASP A 86 -16.42 -3.96 -7.51
N ALA A 87 -16.08 -2.66 -7.45
CA ALA A 87 -14.81 -2.15 -7.97
C ALA A 87 -13.61 -2.81 -7.28
N LEU A 88 -13.64 -2.95 -5.95
CA LEU A 88 -12.56 -3.61 -5.20
C LEU A 88 -12.45 -5.10 -5.56
N VAL A 89 -13.58 -5.81 -5.64
CA VAL A 89 -13.61 -7.23 -6.00
C VAL A 89 -13.04 -7.45 -7.40
N ASP A 90 -13.41 -6.60 -8.35
CA ASP A 90 -12.95 -6.69 -9.74
C ASP A 90 -11.44 -6.50 -9.85
N VAL A 91 -10.87 -5.48 -9.20
CA VAL A 91 -9.42 -5.24 -9.28
C VAL A 91 -8.61 -6.30 -8.57
N LEU A 92 -9.07 -6.81 -7.42
CA LEU A 92 -8.39 -7.91 -6.73
C LEU A 92 -8.49 -9.21 -7.52
N THR A 93 -9.63 -9.48 -8.15
CA THR A 93 -9.79 -10.63 -9.04
C THR A 93 -8.88 -10.52 -10.27
N ALA A 94 -8.72 -9.32 -10.83
CA ALA A 94 -7.78 -9.07 -11.92
C ALA A 94 -6.33 -9.28 -11.45
N LEU A 95 -5.94 -8.72 -10.31
CA LEU A 95 -4.62 -8.88 -9.70
C LEU A 95 -4.29 -10.35 -9.47
N LEU A 96 -5.19 -11.14 -8.90
CA LEU A 96 -4.96 -12.57 -8.64
C LEU A 96 -4.77 -13.41 -9.90
N LYS A 97 -5.22 -12.92 -11.07
CA LYS A 97 -4.96 -13.56 -12.37
C LYS A 97 -3.60 -13.18 -12.95
N THR A 98 -2.94 -12.15 -12.41
CA THR A 98 -1.60 -11.75 -12.82
C THR A 98 -0.54 -12.55 -12.08
N ASP A 99 0.56 -12.84 -12.76
CA ASP A 99 1.77 -13.36 -12.12
C ASP A 99 2.64 -12.17 -11.72
N TYR A 100 2.32 -11.55 -10.58
CA TYR A 100 3.09 -10.42 -10.07
C TYR A 100 4.50 -10.90 -9.69
N ARG A 101 5.48 -10.53 -10.52
CA ARG A 101 6.90 -10.74 -10.31
C ARG A 101 7.61 -9.40 -10.33
N ARG A 102 8.42 -9.15 -9.31
CA ARG A 102 9.32 -8.00 -9.28
C ARG A 102 10.74 -8.49 -9.40
N GLU A 103 11.45 -7.96 -10.39
CA GLU A 103 12.89 -8.16 -10.56
C GLU A 103 13.56 -6.80 -10.41
N ALA A 104 14.64 -6.74 -9.63
CA ALA A 104 15.46 -5.55 -9.49
C ALA A 104 16.72 -5.71 -10.35
N ASP A 105 16.95 -4.78 -11.28
CA ASP A 105 18.21 -4.71 -12.00
C ASP A 105 19.26 -3.97 -11.17
N LEU A 106 20.24 -4.71 -10.68
CA LEU A 106 21.40 -4.19 -9.96
C LEU A 106 22.63 -4.07 -10.87
N GLY A 107 22.48 -4.23 -12.18
CA GLY A 107 23.56 -4.08 -13.17
C GLY A 107 24.24 -2.72 -13.08
N ARG A 108 23.50 -1.68 -12.67
CA ARG A 108 24.02 -0.34 -12.38
C ARG A 108 25.13 -0.27 -11.32
N PHE A 109 25.30 -1.31 -10.52
CA PHE A 109 26.35 -1.42 -9.50
C PHE A 109 27.52 -2.32 -9.94
N LEU A 110 27.42 -2.94 -11.12
CA LEU A 110 28.48 -3.75 -11.69
C LEU A 110 29.38 -2.91 -12.62
N PRO A 111 30.68 -3.25 -12.72
CA PRO A 111 31.62 -2.53 -13.57
C PRO A 111 31.40 -2.77 -15.07
N ASN A 112 30.59 -3.77 -15.42
CA ASN A 112 30.18 -4.05 -16.79
C ASN A 112 28.70 -3.68 -16.88
N ASP A 113 28.29 -2.97 -17.93
CA ASP A 113 26.90 -2.53 -18.19
C ASP A 113 25.92 -3.70 -18.48
N ASP A 114 26.24 -4.91 -18.01
CA ASP A 114 25.39 -6.08 -18.12
C ASP A 114 24.26 -6.03 -17.07
N PRO A 115 23.01 -6.34 -17.45
CA PRO A 115 21.91 -6.40 -16.52
C PRO A 115 22.14 -7.51 -15.47
N TYR A 116 21.90 -7.19 -14.20
CA TYR A 116 21.96 -8.15 -13.10
C TYR A 116 20.63 -8.16 -12.38
N LEU A 117 19.73 -9.00 -12.89
CA LEU A 117 18.37 -9.14 -12.37
C LEU A 117 18.39 -10.02 -11.13
N VAL A 118 17.94 -9.47 -10.00
CA VAL A 118 17.68 -10.22 -8.78
C VAL A 118 16.19 -10.23 -8.49
N ARG A 119 15.75 -11.31 -7.85
CA ARG A 119 14.38 -11.45 -7.35
C ARG A 119 14.29 -10.99 -5.90
#